data_AF-A0A379ZSY3-F1
#
_entry.id   AF-A0A379ZSY3-F1
#
_cell.length_a   1.000
_cell.length_b   1.000
_cell.length_c   1.000
_cell.angle_alpha   90.00
_cell.angle_beta   90.00
_cell.angle_gamma   90.00
#
_symmetry.space_group_name_H-M   'P 1'
#
loop_
_entity.id
_entity.type
_entity.pdbx_description
1 polymer ?
#
loop_
_entity_poly.entity_id
_entity_poly.type
_entity_poly.pdbx_seq_one_letter_code
_entity_poly.pdbx_strand_id
1 'polypeptide(L)'
;MTSLKRTNYPQLPTPGGPYVHAVRHGDRLYVSGLTAFATDAQGLSAPEQTQEILEQLATIAASEGVNLKALVPDRHRRSGGRAPGAV
;
A
#
# COMPACT_ATOMS: atom_id res chain seq x y z
N MET A 1 11.15 -13.44 -16.51
CA MET A 1 10.22 -12.30 -16.47
C MET A 1 9.50 -12.33 -15.13
N THR A 2 9.59 -11.28 -14.31
CA THR A 2 8.83 -11.21 -13.06
C THR A 2 7.39 -10.79 -13.39
N SER A 3 6.45 -11.70 -13.24
CA SER A 3 5.02 -11.43 -13.49
C SER A 3 4.45 -10.50 -12.41
N LEU A 4 3.48 -9.65 -12.79
CA LEU A 4 2.71 -8.85 -11.86
C LEU A 4 1.55 -9.67 -11.29
N LYS A 5 1.54 -9.87 -9.97
CA LYS A 5 0.38 -10.45 -9.27
C LYS A 5 -0.44 -9.33 -8.64
N ARG A 6 -1.74 -9.27 -8.99
CA ARG A 6 -2.70 -8.31 -8.44
C ARG A 6 -3.57 -9.04 -7.42
N THR A 7 -3.78 -8.45 -6.25
CA THR A 7 -4.49 -9.09 -5.14
C THR A 7 -5.51 -8.13 -4.54
N ASN A 8 -6.74 -8.61 -4.37
CA ASN A 8 -7.75 -8.01 -3.49
C ASN A 8 -7.94 -8.93 -2.28
N TYR A 9 -7.61 -8.43 -1.09
CA TYR A 9 -7.82 -9.12 0.17
C TYR A 9 -9.31 -9.07 0.55
N PRO A 10 -9.99 -10.21 0.72
CA PRO A 10 -11.43 -10.26 0.99
C PRO A 10 -11.83 -9.71 2.36
N GLN A 11 -10.87 -9.47 3.25
CA GLN A 11 -11.08 -8.86 4.57
C GLN A 11 -11.22 -7.33 4.49
N LEU A 12 -10.82 -6.71 3.39
CA LEU A 12 -10.90 -5.27 3.19
C LEU A 12 -12.14 -4.92 2.33
N PRO A 13 -12.65 -3.69 2.42
CA PRO A 13 -13.71 -3.22 1.54
C PRO A 13 -13.33 -3.38 0.06
N THR A 14 -14.30 -3.77 -0.77
CA THR A 14 -14.06 -3.93 -2.21
C THR A 14 -13.61 -2.60 -2.83
N PRO A 15 -12.56 -2.61 -3.69
CA PRO A 15 -12.13 -1.41 -4.40
C PRO A 15 -13.28 -0.74 -5.18
N GLY A 16 -13.50 0.55 -4.92
CA GLY A 16 -14.56 1.33 -5.58
C GLY A 16 -14.26 1.78 -7.02
N GLY A 17 -13.13 1.36 -7.60
CA GLY A 17 -12.66 1.79 -8.91
C GLY A 17 -11.64 0.83 -9.53
N PRO A 18 -10.99 1.20 -10.65
CA PRO A 18 -10.10 0.32 -11.41
C PRO A 18 -8.71 0.17 -10.76
N TYR A 19 -8.66 -0.26 -9.51
CA TYR A 19 -7.44 -0.56 -8.75
C TYR A 19 -7.58 -1.87 -7.97
N VAL A 20 -6.47 -2.31 -7.36
CA VAL A 20 -6.43 -3.47 -6.45
C VAL A 20 -5.78 -3.09 -5.13
N HIS A 21 -6.02 -3.84 -4.07
CA HIS A 21 -5.39 -3.57 -2.77
C HIS A 21 -3.87 -3.60 -2.84
N ALA A 22 -3.30 -4.60 -3.52
CA ALA A 22 -1.86 -4.70 -3.70
C ALA A 22 -1.43 -5.30 -5.03
N VAL A 23 -0.24 -4.90 -5.47
CA VAL A 23 0.47 -5.48 -6.61
C VAL A 23 1.82 -5.99 -6.15
N ARG A 24 2.13 -7.26 -6.45
CA ARG A 24 3.45 -7.84 -6.21
C ARG A 24 4.27 -7.85 -7.49
N HIS A 25 5.51 -7.37 -7.38
CA HIS A 25 6.52 -7.42 -8.43
C HIS A 25 7.87 -7.82 -7.83
N GLY A 26 8.30 -9.06 -8.12
CA GLY A 26 9.49 -9.65 -7.49
C GLY A 26 9.30 -9.90 -6.00
N ASP A 27 10.20 -9.35 -5.19
CA ASP A 27 10.19 -9.44 -3.73
C ASP A 27 9.34 -8.36 -3.06
N ARG A 28 8.91 -7.34 -3.81
CA ARG A 28 8.18 -6.18 -3.28
C ARG A 28 6.68 -6.28 -3.48
N LEU A 29 5.96 -5.86 -2.45
CA LEU A 29 4.52 -5.65 -2.46
C LEU A 29 4.25 -4.14 -2.40
N TYR A 30 3.50 -3.64 -3.38
CA TYR A 30 3.04 -2.25 -3.41
C TYR A 30 1.58 -2.24 -3.00
N VAL A 31 1.29 -1.58 -1.88
CA VAL A 31 -0.07 -1.43 -1.35
C VAL A 31 -0.64 -0.11 -1.84
N SER A 32 -1.87 -0.11 -2.33
CA SER A 32 -2.58 1.10 -2.73
C SER A 32 -2.81 2.03 -1.54
N GLY A 33 -3.12 3.31 -1.81
CA GLY A 33 -3.56 4.22 -0.75
C GLY A 33 -4.84 3.69 -0.11
N LEU A 34 -4.78 3.40 1.19
CA LEU A 34 -5.94 2.95 1.98
C LEU A 34 -6.60 4.14 2.65
N THR A 35 -7.92 4.05 2.83
CA THR A 35 -8.75 5.03 3.51
C THR A 35 -9.77 4.30 4.37
N ALA A 36 -10.45 5.01 5.27
CA ALA A 36 -11.61 4.48 5.99
C ALA A 36 -12.89 4.44 5.12
N PHE A 37 -12.78 4.62 3.79
CA PHE A 37 -13.93 4.52 2.90
C PHE A 37 -14.49 3.10 2.88
N ALA A 38 -15.83 3.00 2.92
CA ALA A 38 -16.61 1.78 2.97
C ALA A 38 -16.31 0.88 4.20
N THR A 39 -15.83 1.48 5.30
CA THR A 39 -15.73 0.84 6.62
C THR A 39 -16.64 1.53 7.62
N ASP A 40 -16.79 0.95 8.81
CA ASP A 40 -17.55 1.55 9.91
C ASP A 40 -16.91 2.85 10.42
N ALA A 41 -15.62 3.06 10.17
CA ALA A 41 -14.92 4.29 10.52
C ALA A 41 -15.14 5.43 9.51
N GLN A 42 -15.86 5.19 8.41
CA GLN A 42 -16.15 6.23 7.42
C GLN A 42 -16.93 7.39 8.05
N GLY A 43 -16.37 8.60 7.96
CA GLY A 43 -17.00 9.81 8.49
C GLY A 43 -16.78 10.03 10.00
N LEU A 44 -16.05 9.13 10.67
CA LEU A 44 -15.60 9.32 12.05
C LEU A 44 -14.42 10.29 12.14
N SER A 45 -13.89 10.51 13.36
CA SER A 45 -12.78 11.43 13.58
C SER A 45 -11.48 10.96 12.92
N ALA A 46 -10.54 11.89 12.70
CA ALA A 46 -9.25 11.56 12.10
C ALA A 46 -8.48 10.45 12.86
N PRO A 47 -8.45 10.41 14.21
CA PRO A 47 -7.86 9.29 14.94
C PRO A 47 -8.52 7.94 14.64
N GLU A 48 -9.86 7.87 14.61
CA GLU A 48 -10.61 6.64 14.34
C GLU A 48 -10.35 6.13 12.91
N GLN A 49 -10.37 7.03 11.93
CA GLN A 49 -10.03 6.68 10.55
C GLN A 49 -8.57 6.24 10.41
N THR A 50 -7.65 6.87 11.14
CA THR A 50 -6.24 6.48 11.12
C THR A 50 -6.04 5.09 11.69
N GLN A 51 -6.72 4.77 12.79
CA GLN A 51 -6.67 3.43 13.40
C GLN A 51 -7.15 2.36 12.42
N GLU A 52 -8.30 2.59 11.79
CA GLU A 52 -8.86 1.70 10.77
C GLU A 52 -7.87 1.46 9.61
N ILE A 53 -7.24 2.52 9.09
CA ILE A 53 -6.26 2.41 8.00
C ILE A 53 -5.05 1.55 8.42
N LEU A 54 -4.57 1.71 9.67
CA LEU A 54 -3.46 0.92 10.19
C LEU A 54 -3.84 -0.55 10.40
N GLU A 55 -5.08 -0.83 10.79
CA GLU A 55 -5.62 -2.20 10.93
C GLU A 55 -5.79 -2.88 9.58
N GLN A 56 -6.24 -2.17 8.55
CA GLN A 56 -6.25 -2.68 7.18
C GLN A 56 -4.84 -3.02 6.68
N LEU A 57 -3.85 -2.14 6.93
CA LEU A 57 -2.44 -2.43 6.61
C LEU A 57 -1.93 -3.67 7.36
N ALA A 58 -2.28 -3.82 8.63
CA ALA A 58 -1.90 -4.98 9.43
C ALA A 58 -2.53 -6.27 8.87
N THR A 59 -3.77 -6.20 8.42
CA THR A 59 -4.50 -7.32 7.78
C THR A 59 -3.84 -7.76 6.46
N ILE A 60 -3.41 -6.80 5.63
CA ILE A 60 -2.63 -7.08 4.42
C ILE A 60 -1.30 -7.73 4.78
N ALA A 61 -0.56 -7.15 5.72
CA ALA A 61 0.74 -7.66 6.15
C ALA A 61 0.64 -9.11 6.67
N ALA A 62 -0.35 -9.39 7.52
CA ALA A 62 -0.61 -10.73 8.04
C ALA A 62 -0.95 -11.73 6.94
N SER A 63 -1.75 -11.33 5.94
CA SER A 63 -2.08 -12.16 4.76
C SER A 63 -0.85 -12.50 3.92
N GLU A 64 0.20 -11.68 3.99
CA GLU A 64 1.49 -11.86 3.30
C GLU A 64 2.55 -12.51 4.19
N GLY A 65 2.19 -12.97 5.40
CA GLY A 65 3.09 -13.64 6.34
C GLY A 65 4.11 -12.71 6.98
N VAL A 66 3.87 -11.40 6.96
CA VAL A 66 4.72 -10.37 7.57
C VAL A 66 3.92 -9.54 8.59
N ASN A 67 4.55 -8.51 9.15
CA ASN A 67 3.89 -7.56 10.04
C ASN A 67 4.25 -6.12 9.64
N LEU A 68 3.69 -5.13 10.34
CA LEU A 68 3.87 -3.73 10.00
C LEU A 68 5.34 -3.26 10.01
N LYS A 69 6.26 -3.96 10.69
CA LYS A 69 7.69 -3.62 10.68
C LYS A 69 8.36 -3.85 9.32
N ALA A 70 7.73 -4.64 8.45
CA ALA A 70 8.21 -4.87 7.08
C ALA A 70 7.83 -3.73 6.12
N LEU A 71 6.99 -2.76 6.54
CA LEU A 71 6.70 -1.60 5.72
C LEU A 71 7.95 -0.75 5.54
N VAL A 72 8.29 -0.51 4.29
CA VAL A 72 9.31 0.46 3.90
C VAL A 72 8.57 1.61 3.21
N PRO A 73 8.58 2.83 3.78
CA PRO A 73 8.00 3.98 3.09
C PRO A 73 8.74 4.18 1.77
N ASP A 74 7.99 4.43 0.69
CA ASP A 74 8.60 4.67 -0.61
C ASP A 74 9.46 5.93 -0.55
N ARG A 75 10.76 5.73 -0.39
CA ARG A 75 11.76 6.77 -0.60
C ARG A 75 11.99 6.79 -2.09
N HIS A 76 11.23 7.60 -2.81
CA HIS A 76 11.62 7.99 -4.16
C HIS A 76 13.08 8.46 -4.10
N ARG A 77 13.99 7.62 -4.61
CA ARG A 77 15.37 7.98 -4.86
C ARG A 77 15.30 9.11 -5.86
N ARG A 78 15.51 10.36 -5.43
CA ARG A 78 15.75 11.46 -6.37
C ARG A 78 17.00 11.09 -7.16
N SER A 79 16.84 10.52 -8.35
CA SER A 79 17.90 10.36 -9.33
C SER A 79 18.17 11.73 -9.96
N GLY A 80 18.69 12.66 -9.16
CA GLY A 80 19.18 13.96 -9.57
C GLY A 80 20.71 13.97 -9.60
N GLY A 81 21.31 12.97 -10.26
CA GLY A 81 22.74 13.02 -10.60
C GLY A 81 22.88 13.74 -11.94
N ARG A 82 23.18 15.04 -11.92
CA ARG A 82 23.63 15.76 -13.10
C ARG A 82 24.92 15.08 -13.58
N ALA A 83 24.93 14.55 -14.80
CA ALA A 83 26.14 14.02 -15.43
C ALA A 83 27.20 15.15 -15.50
N PRO A 84 28.46 14.89 -15.13
CA PRO A 84 29.55 15.85 -15.34
C PRO A 84 29.94 15.80 -16.82
N GLY A 85 29.84 16.94 -17.52
CA GLY A 85 30.28 17.08 -18.91
C GLY A 85 29.14 17.37 -19.88
N ALA A 86 28.69 18.62 -19.89
CA ALA A 86 28.26 19.26 -21.12
C ALA A 86 29.29 20.36 -21.37
N VAL A 87 30.01 20.22 -22.48
CA VAL A 87 31.05 21.12 -23.00
C VAL A 87 30.41 22.42 -23.46
#